data_AF-A0A821WCY2-F1
#
_entry.id   AF-A0A821WCY2-F1
#
_cell.length_a   1.000
_cell.length_b   1.000
_cell.length_c   1.000
_cell.angle_alpha   90.00
_cell.angle_beta   90.00
_cell.angle_gamma   90.00
#
_symmetry.space_group_name_H-M   'P 1'
#
loop_
_entity.id
_entity.type
_entity.pdbx_description
1 polymer ?
#
loop_
_entity_poly.entity_id
_entity_poly.type
_entity_poly.pdbx_seq_one_letter_code
_entity_poly.pdbx_strand_id
1 'polypeptide(L)'
;HSIETVPEIPLVLSDKIQDLKKTKEALAVLRKVGAWSDILKVYASKHTRAGKGKMRNRRTVTKRGPVIIYDKDNGLKKAFRNIPGKTNLEKEIFILLSWENIFIYIKCISKN
;
A
#
# COMPACT_ATOMS: atom_id res chain seq x y z
N HIS A 1 -2.73 -7.25 -9.16
CA HIS A 1 -1.43 -6.73 -8.70
C HIS A 1 -0.30 -7.41 -9.47
N SER A 2 0.89 -6.81 -9.57
CA SER A 2 2.09 -7.50 -10.10
C SER A 2 2.89 -8.07 -8.93
N ILE A 3 3.01 -9.40 -8.86
CA ILE A 3 3.48 -10.12 -7.67
C ILE A 3 4.70 -11.00 -7.93
N GLU A 4 5.11 -11.12 -9.19
CA GLU A 4 6.22 -11.97 -9.62
C GLU A 4 7.55 -11.66 -8.91
N THR A 5 7.73 -10.42 -8.48
CA THR A 5 8.94 -9.91 -7.83
C THR A 5 8.91 -9.98 -6.30
N VAL A 6 7.79 -10.41 -5.70
CA VAL A 6 7.62 -10.48 -4.24
C VAL A 6 7.92 -11.91 -3.78
N PRO A 7 8.78 -12.11 -2.76
CA PRO A 7 9.25 -13.45 -2.37
C PRO A 7 8.17 -14.34 -1.74
N GLU A 8 7.23 -13.74 -1.01
CA GLU A 8 6.18 -14.48 -0.30
C GLU A 8 4.90 -13.63 -0.15
N ILE A 9 3.76 -14.31 0.01
CA ILE A 9 2.46 -13.71 0.31
C ILE A 9 1.86 -14.55 1.45
N PRO A 10 1.62 -14.02 2.66
CA PRO A 10 1.90 -12.66 3.13
C PRO A 10 3.40 -12.35 3.27
N LEU A 11 3.84 -11.20 2.75
CA LEU A 11 5.16 -10.65 3.03
C LEU A 11 5.23 -10.10 4.44
N VAL A 12 6.07 -10.69 5.29
CA VAL A 12 6.26 -10.17 6.64
C VAL A 12 7.50 -9.29 6.71
N LEU A 13 7.36 -8.07 7.23
CA LEU A 13 8.49 -7.15 7.40
C LEU A 13 8.79 -6.88 8.88
N SER A 14 9.99 -6.38 9.16
CA SER A 14 10.45 -6.03 10.50
C SER A 14 9.81 -4.74 11.04
N ASP A 15 9.59 -4.68 12.35
CA ASP A 15 8.93 -3.54 13.03
C ASP A 15 9.63 -2.19 12.85
N LYS A 16 10.92 -2.17 12.52
CA LYS A 16 11.69 -0.94 12.23
C LYS A 16 11.06 -0.08 11.13
N ILE A 17 10.24 -0.67 10.26
CA ILE A 17 9.55 0.06 9.19
C ILE A 17 8.48 1.00 9.75
N GLN A 18 7.91 0.69 10.93
CA GLN A 18 6.88 1.52 11.57
C GLN A 18 7.38 2.94 11.90
N ASP A 19 8.69 3.10 12.09
CA ASP A 19 9.32 4.39 12.44
C ASP A 19 9.70 5.24 11.23
N LEU A 20 9.34 4.83 10.01
CA LEU A 20 9.62 5.59 8.80
C LEU A 20 8.83 6.90 8.78
N LYS A 21 9.56 8.02 8.62
CA LYS A 21 8.96 9.37 8.56
C LYS A 21 9.00 9.96 7.16
N LYS A 22 9.97 9.58 6.34
CA LYS A 22 10.18 10.17 5.01
C LYS A 22 9.65 9.26 3.90
N THR A 23 9.00 9.87 2.92
CA THR A 23 8.52 9.18 1.70
C THR A 23 9.64 8.51 0.91
N LYS A 24 10.84 9.11 0.90
CA LYS A 24 12.02 8.54 0.22
C LYS A 24 12.43 7.19 0.79
N GLU A 25 12.37 7.06 2.12
CA GLU A 25 12.72 5.81 2.82
C GLU A 25 11.65 4.74 2.58
N ALA A 26 10.37 5.13 2.63
CA ALA A 26 9.24 4.26 2.27
C ALA A 26 9.36 3.72 0.83
N LEU A 27 9.74 4.55 -0.13
CA LEU A 27 9.99 4.14 -1.51
C LEU A 27 11.17 3.16 -1.63
N ALA A 28 12.24 3.38 -0.85
CA ALA A 28 13.39 2.47 -0.84
C ALA A 28 13.00 1.08 -0.34
N VAL A 29 12.18 0.99 0.70
CA VAL A 29 11.63 -0.28 1.20
C VAL A 29 10.80 -0.99 0.13
N LEU A 30 9.85 -0.29 -0.51
CA LEU A 30 8.98 -0.88 -1.53
C LEU A 30 9.75 -1.41 -2.75
N ARG A 31 10.87 -0.76 -3.11
CA ARG A 31 11.78 -1.25 -4.16
C ARG A 31 12.52 -2.52 -3.73
N LYS A 32 13.07 -2.54 -2.50
CA LYS A 32 13.79 -3.70 -1.96
C LYS A 32 12.89 -4.94 -1.84
N VAL A 33 11.63 -4.71 -1.52
CA VAL A 33 10.59 -5.74 -1.35
C VAL A 33 10.05 -6.28 -2.68
N GLY A 34 10.30 -5.60 -3.79
CA GLY A 34 9.73 -5.97 -5.09
C GLY A 34 8.28 -5.52 -5.30
N ALA A 35 7.69 -4.72 -4.40
CA ALA A 35 6.34 -4.15 -4.55
C ALA A 35 6.29 -2.91 -5.47
N TRP A 36 7.43 -2.47 -6.01
CA TRP A 36 7.54 -1.28 -6.84
C TRP A 36 6.80 -1.40 -8.18
N SER A 37 6.79 -2.61 -8.77
CA SER A 37 6.11 -2.90 -10.05
C SER A 37 4.61 -2.61 -9.96
N ASP A 38 3.97 -2.96 -8.85
CA ASP A 38 2.55 -2.71 -8.62
C ASP A 38 2.24 -1.20 -8.50
N ILE A 39 3.13 -0.44 -7.88
CA ILE A 39 2.99 1.02 -7.75
C ILE A 39 3.16 1.70 -9.11
N LEU A 40 4.10 1.26 -9.94
CA LEU A 40 4.26 1.76 -11.31
C LEU A 40 3.00 1.53 -12.15
N LYS A 41 2.36 0.37 -12.01
CA LYS A 41 1.09 0.06 -12.65
C LYS A 41 -0.03 1.01 -12.22
N VAL A 42 -0.09 1.34 -10.93
CA VAL A 42 -1.03 2.36 -10.43
C VAL A 42 -0.71 3.72 -11.06
N TYR A 43 0.55 4.11 -11.09
CA TYR A 43 0.99 5.39 -11.63
C TYR A 43 0.54 5.56 -13.08
N ALA A 44 0.78 4.55 -13.91
CA ALA A 44 0.36 4.52 -15.31
C ALA A 44 -1.17 4.47 -15.49
N SER A 45 -1.91 3.93 -14.51
CA SER A 45 -3.37 3.78 -14.62
C SER A 45 -4.18 5.06 -14.43
N LYS A 46 -3.53 6.15 -14.02
CA LYS A 46 -4.20 7.42 -13.71
C LYS A 46 -4.78 8.03 -14.99
N HIS A 47 -6.10 8.09 -15.09
CA HIS A 47 -6.78 8.68 -16.23
C HIS A 47 -8.00 9.52 -15.81
N THR A 48 -8.46 10.37 -16.72
CA THR A 48 -9.67 11.18 -16.52
C THR A 48 -10.90 10.31 -16.65
N ARG A 49 -11.82 10.43 -15.69
CA ARG A 49 -13.11 9.75 -15.66
C ARG A 49 -13.95 10.15 -16.88
N ALA A 50 -14.54 9.15 -17.53
CA ALA A 50 -15.49 9.38 -18.62
C ALA A 50 -16.79 10.05 -18.13
N GLY A 51 -17.48 10.75 -19.03
CA GLY A 51 -18.79 11.36 -18.78
C GLY A 51 -18.79 12.60 -17.87
N LYS A 52 -19.97 12.96 -17.37
CA LYS A 52 -20.21 14.19 -16.57
C LYS A 52 -19.62 14.13 -15.16
N GLY A 53 -19.31 12.94 -14.66
CA GLY A 53 -18.71 12.74 -13.33
C GLY A 53 -17.39 13.49 -13.13
N LYS A 54 -16.65 13.76 -14.22
CA LYS A 54 -15.39 14.51 -14.19
C LYS A 54 -15.52 15.97 -13.72
N MET A 55 -16.73 16.55 -13.81
CA MET A 55 -17.02 17.91 -13.36
C MET A 55 -17.35 17.99 -11.86
N ARG A 56 -17.66 16.86 -11.21
CA ARG A 56 -18.14 16.81 -9.81
C ARG A 56 -17.02 16.39 -8.84
N ASN A 57 -15.85 17.01 -8.94
CA ASN A 57 -14.68 16.77 -8.06
C ASN A 57 -14.22 15.30 -7.94
N ARG A 58 -14.52 14.46 -8.96
CA ARG A 58 -14.11 13.05 -9.06
C ARG A 58 -13.48 12.76 -10.43
N ARG A 59 -12.66 13.71 -10.88
CA ARG A 59 -12.08 13.75 -12.23
C ARG A 59 -11.18 12.56 -12.54
N THR A 60 -10.48 12.02 -11.55
CA THR A 60 -9.43 11.01 -11.80
C THR A 60 -9.88 9.63 -11.33
N VAL A 61 -9.56 8.61 -12.11
CA VAL A 61 -9.67 7.19 -11.73
C VAL A 61 -8.25 6.63 -11.64
N THR A 62 -7.99 5.84 -10.59
CA THR A 62 -6.71 5.16 -10.37
C THR A 62 -6.98 3.75 -9.87
N LYS A 63 -6.10 2.81 -10.23
CA LYS A 63 -6.13 1.46 -9.66
C LYS A 63 -5.69 1.51 -8.19
N ARG A 64 -6.07 0.47 -7.44
CA ARG A 64 -5.56 0.25 -6.08
C ARG A 64 -4.21 -0.47 -6.19
N GLY A 65 -3.31 -0.13 -5.28
CA GLY A 65 -1.97 -0.69 -5.15
C GLY A 65 -1.85 -1.50 -3.85
N PRO A 66 -0.63 -1.63 -3.31
CA PRO A 66 -0.38 -2.49 -2.15
C PRO A 66 -1.06 -1.94 -0.89
N VAL A 67 -1.52 -2.87 -0.05
CA VAL A 67 -2.10 -2.58 1.26
C VAL A 67 -1.01 -2.72 2.32
N ILE A 68 -0.88 -1.72 3.19
CA ILE A 68 0.09 -1.71 4.27
C ILE A 68 -0.66 -1.77 5.59
N ILE A 69 -0.36 -2.80 6.38
CA ILE A 69 -0.98 -3.04 7.68
C ILE A 69 0.07 -2.84 8.76
N TYR A 70 -0.20 -1.96 9.71
CA TYR A 70 0.71 -1.62 10.81
C TYR A 70 -0.04 -1.55 12.14
N ASP A 71 0.70 -1.74 13.23
CA ASP A 71 0.14 -1.72 14.59
C ASP A 71 0.03 -0.29 15.13
N LYS A 72 1.14 0.45 15.13
CA LYS A 72 1.21 1.82 15.65
C LYS A 72 1.65 2.78 14.56
N ASP A 73 1.02 3.95 14.51
CA ASP A 73 1.43 5.03 13.59
C ASP A 73 2.52 5.91 14.23
N ASN A 74 3.79 5.55 14.03
CA ASN A 74 4.93 6.37 14.45
C ASN A 74 5.39 7.37 13.36
N GLY A 75 4.52 7.70 12.41
CA GLY A 75 4.83 8.55 11.24
C GLY A 75 4.71 7.83 9.91
N LEU A 76 4.44 6.53 9.94
CA LEU A 76 4.29 5.67 8.77
C LEU A 76 3.16 6.17 7.86
N LYS A 77 2.01 6.58 8.41
CA LYS A 77 0.89 7.10 7.61
C LYS A 77 1.30 8.32 6.80
N LYS A 78 2.13 9.20 7.37
CA LYS A 78 2.68 10.39 6.69
C LYS A 78 3.72 9.99 5.64
N ALA A 79 4.60 9.05 5.94
CA ALA A 79 5.63 8.57 5.02
C ALA A 79 5.03 7.92 3.76
N PHE A 80 3.95 7.15 3.91
CA PHE A 80 3.31 6.51 2.77
C PHE A 80 2.26 7.37 2.08
N ARG A 81 1.79 8.49 2.68
CA ARG A 81 0.69 9.33 2.18
C ARG A 81 0.82 9.80 0.72
N ASN A 82 2.03 10.11 0.27
CA ASN A 82 2.25 10.67 -1.07
C ASN A 82 2.39 9.61 -2.18
N ILE A 83 2.47 8.33 -1.82
CA ILE A 83 2.59 7.26 -2.81
C ILE A 83 1.24 7.10 -3.54
N PRO A 84 1.17 6.76 -4.82
CA PRO A 84 -0.11 6.50 -5.48
C PRO A 84 -0.62 5.08 -5.16
N GLY A 85 -1.94 4.92 -5.03
CA GLY A 85 -2.62 3.61 -4.94
C GLY A 85 -2.47 2.82 -3.64
N LYS A 86 -1.52 3.18 -2.76
CA LYS A 86 -1.43 2.56 -1.42
C LYS A 86 -2.72 2.74 -0.61
N THR A 87 -3.05 1.71 0.16
CA THR A 87 -4.08 1.77 1.20
C THR A 87 -3.39 1.48 2.54
N ASN A 88 -3.45 2.45 3.46
CA ASN A 88 -2.95 2.31 4.82
C ASN A 88 -4.09 1.81 5.72
N LEU A 89 -3.89 0.72 6.46
CA LEU A 89 -4.86 0.18 7.41
C LEU A 89 -4.21 0.00 8.79
N GLU A 90 -4.88 0.48 9.82
CA GLU A 90 -4.52 0.26 11.23
C GLU A 90 -5.06 -1.11 11.67
N LYS A 91 -4.25 -1.88 12.42
CA LYS A 91 -4.58 -3.27 12.83
C LYS A 91 -5.92 -3.39 13.56
N GLU A 92 -6.34 -2.38 14.31
CA GLU A 92 -7.63 -2.38 15.04
C GLU A 92 -8.85 -2.56 14.11
N ILE A 93 -8.77 -2.08 12.87
CA ILE A 93 -9.89 -2.11 11.92
C ILE A 93 -10.04 -3.49 11.24
N PHE A 94 -9.03 -4.36 11.30
CA PHE A 94 -8.96 -5.58 10.46
C PHE A 94 -9.53 -6.85 11.12
N ILE A 95 -9.90 -6.83 12.40
CA ILE A 95 -10.37 -8.05 13.11
C ILE A 95 -11.79 -8.49 12.68
N LEU A 96 -12.58 -7.68 11.95
CA LEU A 96 -13.99 -7.97 11.68
C LEU A 96 -14.37 -8.48 10.28
N LEU A 97 -13.46 -8.61 9.31
CA LEU A 97 -13.83 -9.11 7.98
C LEU A 97 -12.94 -10.27 7.55
N SER A 98 -13.43 -11.45 7.91
CA SER A 98 -12.90 -12.76 7.57
C SER A 98 -12.61 -12.91 6.07
N TRP A 99 -11.32 -13.12 5.77
CA TRP A 99 -10.77 -14.14 4.88
C TRP A 99 -11.64 -14.69 3.75
N GLU A 100 -11.87 -13.91 2.70
CA GLU A 100 -11.94 -14.46 1.34
C GLU A 100 -11.36 -13.45 0.36
N ASN A 101 -10.52 -13.95 -0.55
CA ASN A 101 -9.80 -13.26 -1.62
C ASN A 101 -8.33 -12.91 -1.32
N ILE A 102 -7.49 -13.51 -2.15
CA ILE A 102 -6.04 -13.38 -2.28
C ILE A 102 -5.65 -11.90 -2.30
N PHE A 103 -5.16 -11.39 -1.18
CA PHE A 103 -4.55 -10.08 -1.07
C PHE A 103 -3.09 -10.21 -0.67
N ILE A 104 -2.22 -9.44 -1.33
CA ILE A 104 -0.80 -9.37 -1.01
C ILE A 104 -0.68 -8.66 0.33
N TYR A 105 -0.63 -9.46 1.38
CA TYR A 105 -0.40 -9.00 2.74
C TYR A 105 1.05 -8.53 2.85
N ILE A 106 1.29 -7.29 3.25
CA ILE A 106 2.54 -6.94 3.93
C ILE A 106 2.22 -6.90 5.42
N LYS A 107 2.57 -7.95 6.16
CA LYS A 107 2.22 -8.12 7.57
C LYS A 107 3.46 -7.85 8.43
N CYS A 108 3.55 -6.70 9.07
CA CYS A 108 4.57 -6.47 10.10
C CYS A 108 4.15 -7.23 11.38
N ILE A 109 4.70 -8.44 11.59
CA ILE A 109 4.58 -9.18 12.84
C ILE A 109 5.94 -9.13 13.55
N SER A 110 5.91 -8.70 14.80
CA SER A 110 6.94 -8.95 15.80
C SER A 110 7.35 -10.42 15.77
N LYS A 111 8.53 -10.71 15.25
CA LYS A 111 9.22 -11.97 15.58
C LYS A 111 9.92 -11.73 16.91
N ASN A 112 9.39 -12.35 17.95
CA ASN A 112 10.18 -12.70 19.14
C ASN A 112 11.38 -13.55 18.70
#